data_AF-X7Z3S0-F1
#
_entry.id   AF-X7Z3S0-F1
#
_cell.length_a   1.000
_cell.length_b   1.000
_cell.length_c   1.000
_cell.angle_alpha   90.00
_cell.angle_beta   90.00
_cell.angle_gamma   90.00
#
_symmetry.space_group_name_H-M   'P 1'
#
loop_
_entity.id
_entity.type
_entity.pdbx_description
1 polymer ?
#
loop_
_entity_poly.entity_id
_entity_poly.type
_entity_poly.pdbx_seq_one_letter_code
_entity_poly.pdbx_strand_id
1 'polypeptide(L)'
;MKLREGGIDEFGHERFTGVAAQLATEVEKRINKDVRVTVLGHVQRGGTPTAFDRVLATRFGVNAADAAHTGEYGMMVSLRGQDIGRVPLADAVRQLKLVPQSRYDDAAAFFG
;
A
#
# COMPACT_ATOMS: atom_id res chain seq x y z
N MET A 1 9.56 -21.07 -10.02
CA MET A 1 10.76 -20.25 -10.28
C MET A 1 11.33 -19.82 -8.94
N LYS A 2 12.65 -19.96 -8.71
CA LYS A 2 13.31 -19.36 -7.54
C LYS A 2 13.63 -17.89 -7.86
N LEU A 3 13.19 -16.97 -7.01
CA LEU A 3 13.57 -15.56 -7.12
C LEU A 3 15.02 -15.39 -6.64
N ARG A 4 15.74 -14.44 -7.23
CA ARG A 4 17.08 -14.03 -6.79
C ARG A 4 16.96 -13.27 -5.48
N GLU A 5 17.86 -13.52 -4.53
CA GLU A 5 17.93 -12.77 -3.28
C GLU A 5 18.97 -11.65 -3.39
N GLY A 6 18.73 -10.47 -2.81
CA GLY A 6 19.62 -9.30 -2.95
C GLY A 6 20.61 -9.14 -1.81
N GLY A 7 20.60 -10.05 -0.85
CA GLY A 7 21.37 -9.97 0.38
C GLY A 7 20.79 -8.93 1.35
N ILE A 8 21.62 -8.51 2.30
CA ILE A 8 21.27 -7.56 3.36
C ILE A 8 22.10 -6.29 3.14
N ASP A 9 21.49 -5.12 3.32
CA ASP A 9 22.21 -3.84 3.27
C ASP A 9 23.00 -3.56 4.56
N GLU A 10 23.72 -2.44 4.60
CA GLU A 10 24.54 -2.05 5.75
C GLU A 10 23.71 -1.76 7.03
N PHE A 11 22.38 -1.67 6.90
CA PHE A 11 21.45 -1.38 7.99
C PHE A 11 20.64 -2.61 8.43
N GLY A 12 20.91 -3.79 7.85
CA GLY A 12 20.18 -5.01 8.18
C GLY A 12 18.88 -5.23 7.39
N HIS A 13 18.60 -4.40 6.38
CA HIS A 13 17.40 -4.56 5.55
C HIS A 13 17.65 -5.49 4.36
N GLU A 14 16.65 -6.31 4.05
CA GLU A 14 16.68 -7.16 2.87
C GLU A 14 16.67 -6.32 1.59
N ARG A 15 17.63 -6.57 0.70
CA ARG A 15 17.69 -5.92 -0.62
C ARG A 15 16.87 -6.73 -1.61
N PHE A 16 15.96 -6.05 -2.30
CA PHE A 16 15.13 -6.68 -3.34
C PHE A 16 15.78 -6.57 -4.73
N THR A 17 15.73 -7.65 -5.50
CA THR A 17 16.46 -7.84 -6.78
C THR A 17 15.61 -7.55 -8.03
N GLY A 18 14.59 -6.70 -7.89
CA GLY A 18 13.71 -6.32 -9.01
C GLY A 18 12.83 -7.47 -9.50
N VAL A 19 11.71 -7.72 -8.82
CA VAL A 19 10.78 -8.82 -9.13
C VAL A 19 10.22 -8.76 -10.55
N ALA A 20 10.00 -7.56 -11.10
CA ALA A 20 9.38 -7.37 -12.41
C ALA A 20 10.25 -7.93 -13.56
N ALA A 21 11.56 -7.63 -13.55
CA ALA A 21 12.49 -8.15 -14.55
C ALA A 21 12.61 -9.68 -14.48
N GLN A 22 12.63 -10.22 -13.26
CA GLN A 22 12.69 -11.65 -13.02
C GLN A 22 11.44 -12.39 -13.51
N LEU A 23 10.26 -11.82 -13.24
CA LEU A 23 9.00 -12.37 -13.72
C LEU A 23 8.92 -12.34 -15.25
N ALA A 24 9.39 -11.26 -15.88
CA ALA A 24 9.36 -11.14 -17.34
C ALA A 24 10.15 -12.23 -18.05
N THR A 25 11.37 -12.51 -17.57
CA THR A 25 12.18 -13.63 -18.10
C THR A 25 11.44 -14.98 -17.98
N GLU A 26 10.70 -15.20 -16.91
CA GLU A 26 9.95 -16.43 -16.71
C GLU A 26 8.69 -16.51 -17.58
N VAL A 27 7.97 -15.39 -17.74
CA VAL A 27 6.80 -15.29 -18.60
C VAL A 27 7.20 -15.53 -20.06
N GLU A 28 8.23 -14.84 -20.54
CA GLU A 28 8.74 -14.95 -21.91
C GLU A 28 9.11 -16.40 -22.26
N LYS A 29 9.80 -17.10 -21.36
CA LYS A 29 10.12 -18.54 -21.51
C LYS A 29 8.89 -19.42 -21.64
N ARG A 30 7.80 -19.10 -20.96
CA ARG A 30 6.58 -19.92 -20.93
C ARG A 30 5.68 -19.70 -22.14
N ILE A 31 5.62 -18.46 -22.64
CA ILE A 31 4.67 -18.09 -23.70
C ILE A 31 5.34 -17.91 -25.06
N ASN A 32 6.68 -17.86 -25.12
CA ASN A 32 7.47 -17.62 -26.33
C ASN A 32 7.05 -16.35 -27.08
N LYS A 33 6.84 -15.25 -26.35
CA LYS A 33 6.49 -13.93 -26.86
C LYS A 33 7.26 -12.85 -26.12
N ASP A 34 7.51 -11.73 -26.80
CA ASP A 34 8.14 -10.55 -26.23
C ASP A 34 7.35 -10.03 -25.02
N VAL A 35 8.04 -9.78 -23.90
CA VAL A 35 7.47 -9.30 -22.64
C VAL A 35 8.08 -7.95 -22.30
N ARG A 36 7.21 -6.95 -22.12
CA ARG A 36 7.62 -5.60 -21.72
C ARG A 36 7.44 -5.41 -20.22
N VAL A 37 8.40 -4.71 -19.62
CA VAL A 37 8.45 -4.46 -18.18
C VAL A 37 8.42 -2.96 -17.92
N THR A 38 7.54 -2.57 -16.99
CA THR A 38 7.50 -1.22 -16.46
C THR A 38 7.61 -1.28 -14.94
N VAL A 39 8.54 -0.51 -14.38
CA VAL A 39 8.70 -0.34 -12.93
C VAL A 39 8.38 1.11 -12.60
N LEU A 40 7.23 1.37 -11.97
CA LEU A 40 6.78 2.74 -11.68
C LEU A 40 7.63 3.41 -10.59
N GLY A 41 8.10 2.64 -9.59
CA GLY A 41 8.95 3.14 -8.52
C GLY A 41 8.36 4.34 -7.78
N HIS A 42 9.19 5.38 -7.59
CA HIS A 42 8.86 6.60 -6.83
C HIS A 42 7.78 7.47 -7.46
N VAL A 43 7.49 7.31 -8.76
CA VAL A 43 6.41 8.06 -9.44
C VAL A 43 5.06 7.87 -8.74
N GLN A 44 4.83 6.68 -8.16
CA GLN A 44 3.60 6.35 -7.42
C GLN A 44 3.41 7.16 -6.12
N ARG A 45 4.47 7.78 -5.60
CA ARG A 45 4.42 8.61 -4.38
C ARG A 45 4.37 10.11 -4.68
N GLY A 46 4.45 10.49 -5.96
CA GLY A 46 4.38 11.87 -6.42
C GLY A 46 3.07 12.19 -7.14
N GLY A 47 3.00 13.41 -7.68
CA GLY A 47 1.84 13.90 -8.42
C GLY A 47 0.86 14.73 -7.58
N THR A 48 -0.05 15.43 -8.26
CA THR A 48 -1.09 16.24 -7.60
C THR A 48 -2.13 15.30 -6.97
N PRO A 49 -2.44 15.44 -5.67
CA PRO A 49 -3.45 14.61 -5.01
C PRO A 49 -4.80 14.67 -5.69
N THR A 50 -5.57 13.58 -5.62
CA THR A 50 -6.93 13.55 -6.19
C THR A 50 -7.88 14.45 -5.40
N ALA A 51 -9.07 14.73 -5.96
CA ALA A 51 -10.11 15.44 -5.21
C ALA A 51 -10.48 14.70 -3.91
N PHE A 52 -10.56 13.37 -3.96
CA PHE A 52 -10.83 12.54 -2.79
C PHE A 52 -9.73 12.68 -1.74
N ASP A 53 -8.46 12.57 -2.13
CA ASP A 53 -7.33 12.68 -1.18
C ASP A 53 -7.29 14.04 -0.50
N ARG A 54 -7.58 15.12 -1.25
CA ARG A 54 -7.64 16.48 -0.69
C ARG A 54 -8.72 16.61 0.37
N VAL A 55 -9.94 16.17 0.06
CA VAL A 55 -11.05 16.21 1.03
C VAL A 55 -10.75 15.32 2.24
N LEU A 56 -10.23 14.12 2.02
CA LEU A 56 -9.87 13.20 3.09
C LEU A 56 -8.80 13.80 4.01
N ALA A 57 -7.72 14.36 3.45
CA ALA A 57 -6.65 14.99 4.21
C ALA A 57 -7.16 16.17 5.05
N THR A 58 -8.02 17.02 4.49
CA THR A 58 -8.65 18.12 5.24
C THR A 58 -9.50 17.59 6.40
N ARG A 59 -10.37 16.60 6.15
CA ARG A 59 -11.19 16.01 7.21
C ARG A 59 -10.33 15.39 8.32
N PHE A 60 -9.24 14.72 7.95
CA PHE A 60 -8.28 14.14 8.89
C PHE A 60 -7.59 15.21 9.74
N GLY A 61 -7.08 16.27 9.09
CA GLY A 61 -6.39 17.37 9.76
C GLY A 61 -7.27 18.09 10.77
N VAL A 62 -8.52 18.42 10.40
CA VAL A 62 -9.48 19.07 11.31
C VAL A 62 -9.75 18.18 12.54
N ASN A 63 -10.04 16.89 12.33
CA ASN A 63 -10.33 15.98 13.43
C ASN A 63 -9.14 15.77 14.38
N ALA A 64 -7.92 15.77 13.84
CA ALA A 64 -6.70 15.67 14.64
C ALA A 64 -6.43 16.96 15.44
N ALA A 65 -6.65 18.13 14.83
CA ALA A 65 -6.53 19.41 15.51
C ALA A 65 -7.55 19.53 16.66
N ASP A 66 -8.80 19.14 16.43
CA ASP A 66 -9.85 19.11 17.45
C ASP A 66 -9.49 18.16 18.61
N ALA A 67 -8.91 16.98 18.33
CA ALA A 67 -8.47 16.04 19.36
C ALA A 67 -7.36 16.65 20.23
N ALA A 68 -6.38 17.29 19.60
CA ALA A 68 -5.30 17.96 20.30
C ALA A 68 -5.81 19.14 21.15
N HIS A 69 -6.77 19.90 20.64
CA HIS A 69 -7.38 21.03 21.34
C HIS A 69 -8.17 20.60 22.59
N THR A 70 -8.86 19.46 22.51
CA THR A 70 -9.68 18.90 23.60
C THR A 70 -8.90 18.00 24.55
N GLY A 71 -7.59 17.80 24.32
CA GLY A 71 -6.73 16.97 25.16
C GLY A 71 -6.89 15.46 24.95
N GLU A 72 -7.56 15.03 23.88
CA GLU A 72 -7.75 13.63 23.50
C GLU A 72 -6.49 13.04 22.84
N TYR A 73 -5.38 12.98 23.58
CA TYR A 73 -4.12 12.41 23.11
C TYR A 73 -4.17 10.88 22.99
N GLY A 74 -3.24 10.31 22.22
CA GLY A 74 -3.17 8.86 22.01
C GLY A 74 -4.22 8.33 21.01
N MET A 75 -4.94 9.21 20.33
CA MET A 75 -5.95 8.89 19.33
C MET A 75 -5.41 9.06 17.91
N MET A 76 -5.87 8.21 16.99
CA MET A 76 -5.64 8.29 15.56
C MET A 76 -6.96 8.60 14.85
N VAL A 77 -6.94 9.53 13.89
CA VAL A 77 -8.10 9.75 13.02
C VAL A 77 -8.25 8.58 12.05
N SER A 78 -9.48 8.15 11.83
CA SER A 78 -9.81 6.98 11.00
C SER A 78 -11.00 7.26 10.09
N LEU A 79 -11.03 6.58 8.95
CA LEU A 79 -12.16 6.55 8.03
C LEU A 79 -12.80 5.15 8.07
N ARG A 80 -14.10 5.08 8.37
CA ARG A 80 -14.90 3.85 8.30
C ARG A 80 -16.07 4.08 7.36
N GLY A 81 -16.00 3.50 6.15
CA GLY A 81 -16.95 3.82 5.09
C GLY A 81 -16.83 5.30 4.72
N GLN A 82 -17.88 6.07 4.97
CA GLN A 82 -17.89 7.53 4.74
C GLN A 82 -17.63 8.34 6.02
N ASP A 83 -17.65 7.70 7.18
CA ASP A 83 -17.59 8.35 8.48
C ASP A 83 -16.15 8.56 8.93
N ILE A 84 -15.87 9.78 9.40
CA ILE A 84 -14.59 10.12 10.01
C ILE A 84 -14.74 10.13 11.51
N GLY A 85 -13.79 9.52 12.20
CA GLY A 85 -13.79 9.46 13.67
C GLY A 85 -12.39 9.22 14.21
N ARG A 86 -12.31 8.91 15.49
CA ARG A 86 -11.05 8.68 16.21
C ARG A 86 -11.04 7.29 16.82
N VAL A 87 -9.88 6.66 16.84
CA VAL A 87 -9.65 5.36 17.50
C VAL A 87 -8.37 5.42 18.32
N PRO A 88 -8.26 4.69 19.45
CA PRO A 88 -7.00 4.59 20.18
C PRO A 88 -5.88 4.06 19.29
N LEU A 89 -4.68 4.67 19.39
CA LEU A 89 -3.50 4.21 18.65
C LEU A 89 -3.15 2.76 18.97
N ALA A 90 -3.31 2.35 20.23
CA ALA A 90 -3.08 0.97 20.67
C ALA A 90 -3.95 -0.04 19.92
N ASP A 91 -5.21 0.30 19.62
CA ASP A 91 -6.10 -0.56 18.85
C ASP A 91 -5.76 -0.54 17.36
N ALA A 92 -5.37 0.62 16.82
CA ALA A 92 -5.05 0.80 15.41
C ALA A 92 -3.85 -0.05 14.95
N VAL A 93 -2.87 -0.27 15.83
CA VAL A 93 -1.65 -1.05 15.53
C VAL A 93 -1.74 -2.50 15.98
N ARG A 94 -2.83 -2.90 16.65
CA ARG A 94 -2.97 -4.22 17.27
C ARG A 94 -2.97 -5.37 16.27
N GLN A 95 -3.52 -5.15 15.08
CA GLN A 95 -3.70 -6.18 14.06
C GLN A 95 -3.30 -5.66 12.68
N LEU A 96 -2.69 -6.54 11.89
CA LEU A 96 -2.36 -6.22 10.50
C LEU A 96 -3.63 -6.14 9.65
N LYS A 97 -3.71 -5.09 8.83
CA LYS A 97 -4.74 -4.96 7.80
C LYS A 97 -4.34 -5.78 6.58
N LEU A 98 -4.77 -7.04 6.53
CA LEU A 98 -4.56 -7.92 5.38
C LEU A 98 -5.52 -7.57 4.24
N VAL A 99 -5.12 -7.89 3.00
CA VAL A 99 -6.04 -7.84 1.85
C VAL A 99 -7.01 -9.02 1.96
N PRO A 100 -8.34 -8.80 1.97
CA PRO A 100 -9.31 -9.90 2.07
C PRO A 100 -9.22 -10.84 0.87
N GLN A 101 -9.35 -12.15 1.12
CA GLN A 101 -9.30 -13.18 0.07
C GLN A 101 -10.33 -12.93 -1.03
N SER A 102 -11.53 -12.48 -0.67
CA SER A 102 -12.59 -12.18 -1.63
C SER A 102 -12.17 -11.19 -2.71
N ARG A 103 -11.26 -10.24 -2.41
CA ARG A 103 -10.75 -9.30 -3.43
C ARG A 103 -9.85 -9.98 -4.46
N TYR A 104 -9.11 -11.01 -4.05
CA TYR A 104 -8.32 -11.82 -4.99
C TYR A 104 -9.25 -12.68 -5.84
N ASP A 105 -10.29 -13.27 -5.23
CA ASP A 105 -11.27 -14.10 -5.93
C ASP A 105 -12.04 -13.26 -6.97
N ASP A 106 -12.48 -12.05 -6.60
CA ASP A 106 -13.11 -11.08 -7.50
C ASP A 106 -12.18 -10.71 -8.65
N ALA A 107 -10.90 -10.42 -8.36
CA ALA A 107 -9.92 -10.08 -9.39
C ALA A 107 -9.68 -11.26 -10.36
N ALA A 108 -9.62 -12.49 -9.86
CA ALA A 108 -9.43 -13.69 -10.67
C ALA A 108 -10.56 -13.88 -11.70
N ALA A 109 -11.79 -13.46 -11.39
CA ALA A 109 -12.91 -13.53 -12.33
C ALA A 109 -12.71 -12.67 -13.60
N PHE A 110 -11.83 -11.66 -13.57
CA PHE A 110 -11.50 -10.82 -14.73
C PHE A 110 -10.32 -11.33 -15.55
N PHE A 111 -9.54 -12.29 -15.03
CA PHE A 111 -8.36 -12.84 -15.69
C PHE A 111 -8.68 -14.28 -16.15
N GLY A 112 -9.40 -14.38 -17.27
CA GLY A 112 -9.65 -15.65 -17.98
C GLY A 112 -8.43 -16.15 -18.74
#